data_AF-U2R7U0-F1
#
_entry.id   AF-U2R7U0-F1
#
_cell.length_a   1.000
_cell.length_b   1.000
_cell.length_c   1.000
_cell.angle_alpha   90.00
_cell.angle_beta   90.00
_cell.angle_gamma   90.00
#
_symmetry.space_group_name_H-M   'P 1'
#
loop_
_entity.id
_entity.type
_entity.pdbx_description
1 polymer ?
#
loop_
_entity_poly.entity_id
_entity_poly.type
_entity_poly.pdbx_seq_one_letter_code
_entity_poly.pdbx_strand_id
1 'polypeptide(L)'
;MTAIIETERRTGAAPLAAVRPWTIAIAFGLVATAVSATGSWIPSLWGDEAASVMSAQRPVGSLLNMLLHVDAVHGFYYLGLHGWIRLVGESAFAIRFPSAVAIGFAVAA
;
A
#
# COMPACT_ATOMS: atom_id res chain seq x y z
N MET A 1 -64.65 -5.28 25.18
CA MET A 1 -63.91 -6.55 25.40
C MET A 1 -63.66 -7.10 24.00
N THR A 2 -62.52 -6.97 23.35
CA THR A 2 -61.15 -7.16 23.81
C THR A 2 -60.22 -6.53 22.77
N ALA A 3 -59.56 -5.44 23.13
CA ALA A 3 -58.37 -4.98 22.43
C ALA A 3 -57.21 -5.84 22.94
N ILE A 4 -56.76 -6.82 22.16
CA ILE A 4 -55.52 -7.55 22.47
C ILE A 4 -54.63 -7.61 21.22
N ILE A 5 -53.73 -6.63 21.21
CA ILE A 5 -52.30 -6.77 20.92
C ILE A 5 -51.94 -7.12 19.46
N GLU A 6 -51.93 -6.05 18.65
CA GLU A 6 -50.85 -5.80 17.69
C GLU A 6 -49.53 -5.86 18.50
N THR A 7 -48.90 -7.03 18.61
CA THR A 7 -47.55 -7.13 19.18
C THR A 7 -46.64 -6.49 18.14
N GLU A 8 -46.53 -5.18 18.27
CA GLU A 8 -45.53 -4.32 17.67
C GLU A 8 -44.22 -5.11 17.59
N ARG A 9 -43.85 -5.51 16.37
CA ARG A 9 -42.54 -6.06 16.06
C ARG A 9 -41.52 -4.94 16.24
N ARG A 10 -41.29 -4.53 17.49
CA ARG A 10 -40.17 -3.68 17.86
C ARG A 10 -38.93 -4.56 17.83
N THR A 11 -38.48 -4.89 16.63
CA THR A 11 -37.07 -5.16 16.37
C THR A 11 -36.32 -3.86 16.62
N GLY A 12 -36.14 -3.52 17.89
CA GLY A 12 -35.26 -2.47 18.38
C GLY A 12 -33.80 -2.87 18.24
N ALA A 13 -33.40 -3.35 17.07
CA ALA A 13 -32.00 -3.24 16.70
C ALA A 13 -31.79 -1.76 16.40
N ALA A 14 -31.21 -1.03 17.37
CA ALA A 14 -30.68 0.30 17.09
C ALA A 14 -29.94 0.23 15.75
N PRO A 15 -30.20 1.13 14.79
CA PRO A 15 -29.53 1.06 13.50
C PRO A 15 -28.04 1.07 13.82
N LEU A 16 -27.35 -0.04 13.50
CA LEU A 16 -25.90 -0.10 13.57
C LEU A 16 -25.45 1.17 12.85
N ALA A 17 -24.81 2.08 13.59
CA ALA A 17 -24.46 3.40 13.07
C ALA A 17 -23.81 3.17 11.71
N ALA A 18 -24.44 3.69 10.64
CA ALA A 18 -24.09 3.30 9.29
C ALA A 18 -22.61 3.63 9.04
N VAL A 19 -21.77 2.60 9.02
CA VAL A 19 -20.34 2.76 8.81
C VAL A 19 -20.16 3.30 7.40
N ARG A 20 -19.48 4.44 7.27
CA ARG A 20 -19.26 5.05 5.95
C ARG A 20 -18.37 4.11 5.12
N PRO A 21 -18.68 3.84 3.84
CA PRO A 21 -17.89 2.91 3.04
C PRO A 21 -16.39 3.27 3.00
N TRP A 22 -16.07 4.56 2.94
CA TRP A 22 -14.69 5.07 3.00
C TRP A 22 -13.94 4.70 4.29
N THR A 23 -14.63 4.59 5.43
CA THR A 23 -13.98 4.17 6.67
C THR A 23 -13.57 2.71 6.65
N ILE A 24 -14.38 1.86 6.00
CA ILE A 24 -14.03 0.45 5.79
C ILE A 24 -12.85 0.36 4.83
N ALA A 25 -12.92 1.05 3.68
CA ALA A 25 -11.86 1.07 2.68
C ALA A 25 -10.51 1.54 3.26
N ILE A 26 -10.49 2.65 4.01
CA ILE A 26 -9.28 3.15 4.68
C ILE A 26 -8.77 2.16 5.72
N ALA A 27 -9.65 1.58 6.54
CA ALA A 27 -9.24 0.61 7.55
C ALA A 27 -8.56 -0.61 6.92
N PHE A 28 -9.14 -1.18 5.87
CA PHE A 28 -8.55 -2.31 5.17
C PHE A 28 -7.26 -1.92 4.41
N GLY A 29 -7.19 -0.73 3.82
CA GLY A 29 -5.98 -0.22 3.21
C GLY A 29 -4.83 -0.08 4.21
N LEU A 30 -5.09 0.46 5.40
CA LEU A 30 -4.10 0.56 6.47
C LEU A 30 -3.65 -0.81 6.98
N VAL A 31 -4.60 -1.75 7.14
CA VAL A 31 -4.27 -3.13 7.52
C VAL A 31 -3.39 -3.78 6.45
N ALA A 32 -3.71 -3.61 5.17
CA ALA A 32 -2.92 -4.16 4.08
C ALA A 32 -1.49 -3.59 4.05
N THR A 33 -1.33 -2.26 4.19
CA THR A 33 0.00 -1.65 4.32
C THR A 33 0.77 -2.20 5.52
N ALA A 34 0.13 -2.30 6.69
CA ALA A 34 0.79 -2.81 7.89
C ALA A 34 1.24 -4.27 7.73
N VAL A 35 0.37 -5.12 7.16
CA VAL A 35 0.68 -6.53 6.89
C VAL A 35 1.83 -6.65 5.89
N SER A 36 1.81 -5.89 4.80
CA SER A 36 2.88 -5.90 3.78
C SER A 36 4.21 -5.35 4.30
N ALA A 37 4.19 -4.38 5.22
CA ALA A 37 5.40 -3.78 5.77
C ALA A 37 6.03 -4.64 6.89
N THR A 38 5.22 -5.33 7.69
CA THR A 38 5.67 -6.05 8.88
C THR A 38 6.52 -7.26 8.52
N GLY A 39 7.71 -7.37 9.13
CA GLY A 39 8.66 -8.46 8.86
C GLY A 39 9.32 -8.40 7.49
N SER A 40 8.99 -7.39 6.67
CA SER A 40 9.54 -7.25 5.32
C SER A 40 11.05 -7.08 5.31
N TRP A 41 11.70 -6.68 6.39
CA TRP A 41 13.16 -6.54 6.48
C TRP A 41 13.91 -7.84 6.78
N ILE A 42 13.19 -8.91 7.13
CA ILE A 42 13.80 -10.18 7.54
C ILE A 42 14.41 -10.91 6.33
N PRO A 43 13.71 -11.05 5.19
CA PRO A 43 14.31 -11.64 3.99
C PRO A 43 15.31 -10.67 3.36
N SER A 44 16.39 -11.22 2.80
CA SER A 44 17.30 -10.49 1.91
C SER A 44 16.57 -9.99 0.66
N LEU A 45 17.21 -9.10 -0.09
CA LEU A 45 16.66 -8.64 -1.36
C LEU A 45 16.57 -9.78 -2.36
N TRP A 46 15.45 -9.84 -3.07
CA TRP A 46 15.28 -10.68 -4.25
C TRP A 46 16.00 -10.05 -5.44
N GLY A 47 16.21 -10.83 -6.51
CA GLY A 47 17.03 -10.40 -7.65
C GLY A 47 16.49 -9.15 -8.36
N ASP A 48 15.17 -9.06 -8.50
CA ASP A 48 14.45 -7.92 -9.07
C ASP A 48 14.44 -6.68 -8.16
N GLU A 49 14.34 -6.88 -6.84
CA GLU A 49 14.50 -5.80 -5.87
C GLU A 49 15.92 -5.23 -5.90
N ALA A 50 16.93 -6.10 -5.95
CA ALA A 50 18.32 -5.69 -6.10
C ALA A 50 18.54 -4.94 -7.41
N ALA A 51 17.97 -5.41 -8.53
CA ALA A 51 18.03 -4.71 -9.81
C ALA A 51 17.39 -3.31 -9.75
N SER A 52 16.27 -3.19 -9.05
CA SER A 52 15.59 -1.91 -8.82
C SER A 52 16.45 -0.94 -8.01
N VAL A 53 17.07 -1.43 -6.92
CA VAL A 53 17.97 -0.63 -6.08
C VAL A 53 19.22 -0.21 -6.87
N MET A 54 19.86 -1.13 -7.59
CA MET A 54 21.01 -0.82 -8.44
C MET A 54 20.67 0.22 -9.50
N SER A 55 19.47 0.17 -10.07
CA SER A 55 18.97 1.15 -11.03
C SER A 55 18.76 2.51 -10.36
N ALA A 56 18.07 2.53 -9.22
CA ALA A 56 17.75 3.73 -8.46
C ALA A 56 18.99 4.41 -7.84
N GLN A 57 20.10 3.70 -7.59
CA GLN A 57 21.33 4.31 -7.09
C GLN A 57 22.16 5.03 -8.15
N ARG A 58 21.88 4.79 -9.44
CA ARG A 58 22.63 5.43 -10.53
C ARG A 58 22.47 6.95 -10.48
N PRO A 59 23.50 7.72 -10.91
CA PRO A 59 23.31 9.11 -11.26
C PRO A 59 22.16 9.26 -12.28
N VAL A 60 21.35 10.30 -12.17
CA VAL A 60 20.13 10.47 -12.98
C VAL A 60 20.38 10.32 -14.48
N GLY A 61 21.49 10.89 -15.01
CA GLY A 61 21.83 10.73 -16.42
C GLY A 61 22.11 9.26 -16.82
N SER A 62 22.78 8.50 -15.96
CA SER A 62 23.02 7.06 -16.18
C SER A 62 21.74 6.23 -16.04
N LEU A 63 20.87 6.59 -15.09
CA LEU A 63 19.55 5.98 -14.95
C LEU A 63 18.71 6.20 -16.22
N LEU A 64 18.59 7.45 -16.69
CA LEU A 64 17.86 7.76 -17.91
C LEU A 64 18.42 7.02 -19.13
N ASN A 65 19.75 6.94 -19.26
CA ASN A 65 20.36 6.16 -20.33
C ASN A 65 19.98 4.67 -20.24
N MET A 66 19.98 4.09 -19.05
CA MET A 66 19.56 2.70 -18.85
C MET A 66 18.07 2.50 -19.18
N LEU A 67 17.19 3.41 -18.75
CA LEU A 67 15.77 3.35 -19.05
C LEU A 67 15.49 3.35 -20.55
N LEU A 68 16.22 4.15 -21.32
CA LEU A 68 16.02 4.25 -22.77
C LEU A 68 16.48 3.02 -23.56
N HIS A 69 17.37 2.19 -22.99
CA HIS A 69 18.01 1.10 -23.73
C HIS A 69 17.75 -0.30 -23.15
N VAL A 70 17.32 -0.39 -21.89
CA VAL A 70 17.23 -1.68 -21.17
C VAL A 70 15.84 -1.87 -20.58
N ASP A 71 15.35 -0.93 -19.78
CA ASP A 71 14.14 -1.14 -18.97
C ASP A 71 13.30 0.13 -18.81
N ALA A 72 12.63 0.52 -19.90
CA ALA A 72 11.81 1.75 -19.93
C ALA A 72 10.55 1.65 -19.06
N VAL A 73 10.01 0.44 -18.86
CA VAL A 73 8.70 0.22 -18.24
C VAL A 73 8.70 0.62 -16.77
N HIS A 74 9.83 0.43 -16.07
CA HIS A 74 9.96 0.72 -14.65
C HIS A 74 10.50 2.13 -14.36
N GLY A 75 10.56 3.02 -15.36
CA GLY A 75 11.17 4.34 -15.24
C GLY A 75 10.60 5.20 -14.11
N PHE A 76 9.27 5.27 -13.99
CA PHE A 76 8.63 6.01 -12.91
C PHE A 76 8.99 5.44 -11.54
N TYR A 77 9.00 4.10 -11.42
CA TYR A 77 9.33 3.41 -10.19
C TYR A 77 10.79 3.66 -9.77
N TYR A 78 11.76 3.53 -10.69
CA TYR A 78 13.18 3.77 -10.39
C TYR A 78 13.48 5.22 -10.05
N LEU A 79 12.83 6.19 -10.71
CA LEU A 79 12.99 7.61 -10.39
C LEU A 79 12.39 7.97 -9.02
N GLY A 80 11.22 7.42 -8.70
CA GLY A 80 10.63 7.55 -7.37
C GLY A 80 11.53 6.96 -6.29
N LEU A 81 12.04 5.74 -6.52
CA LEU A 81 12.94 5.05 -5.61
C LEU A 81 14.29 5.78 -5.47
N HIS A 82 14.80 6.41 -6.53
CA HIS A 82 16.02 7.23 -6.52
C HIS A 82 15.90 8.41 -5.54
N GLY A 83 14.77 9.12 -5.58
CA GLY A 83 14.48 10.18 -4.62
C GLY A 83 14.30 9.62 -3.20
N TRP A 84 13.54 8.55 -3.07
CA TRP A 84 13.23 7.92 -1.77
C TRP A 84 14.47 7.45 -1.02
N ILE A 85 15.38 6.73 -1.70
CA ILE A 85 16.62 6.22 -1.10
C ILE A 85 17.48 7.38 -0.56
N ARG A 86 17.50 8.54 -1.23
CA ARG A 86 18.24 9.71 -0.73
C ARG A 86 17.64 10.31 0.54
N LEU A 87 16.35 10.12 0.77
CA LEU A 87 15.65 10.67 1.94
C LEU A 87 15.73 9.74 3.15
N VAL A 88 15.55 8.43 2.95
CA VAL A 88 15.38 7.47 4.05
C VAL A 88 16.40 6.33 4.07
N GLY A 89 17.27 6.25 3.05
CA GLY A 89 18.29 5.20 2.92
C GLY A 89 17.82 3.96 2.16
N GLU A 90 18.71 2.96 2.08
CA GLU A 90 18.60 1.77 1.22
C GLU A 90 18.31 0.46 1.99
N SER A 91 17.88 0.57 3.25
CA SER A 91 17.54 -0.64 4.02
C SER A 91 16.42 -1.43 3.34
N ALA A 92 16.41 -2.76 3.53
CA ALA A 92 15.40 -3.63 2.96
C ALA A 92 13.96 -3.19 3.29
N PHE A 93 13.73 -2.72 4.53
CA PHE A 93 12.46 -2.11 4.91
C PHE A 93 12.15 -0.85 4.10
N ALA A 94 13.12 0.08 4.05
CA ALA A 94 12.93 1.38 3.43
C ALA A 94 12.55 1.25 1.95
N ILE A 95 13.23 0.38 1.20
CA ILE A 95 12.95 0.21 -0.24
C ILE A 95 11.62 -0.50 -0.52
N ARG A 96 11.12 -1.33 0.41
CA ARG A 96 9.84 -2.06 0.29
C ARG A 96 8.65 -1.24 0.76
N PHE A 97 8.88 -0.23 1.62
CA PHE A 97 7.83 0.57 2.23
C PHE A 97 6.93 1.32 1.22
N PRO A 98 7.46 1.98 0.16
CA PRO A 98 6.62 2.61 -0.86
C PRO A 98 5.63 1.63 -1.51
N SER A 99 6.08 0.40 -1.78
CA SER A 99 5.25 -0.66 -2.35
C SER A 99 4.18 -1.14 -1.36
N ALA A 100 4.50 -1.25 -0.06
CA ALA A 100 3.51 -1.56 0.98
C ALA A 100 2.42 -0.48 1.09
N VAL A 101 2.78 0.79 0.92
CA VAL A 101 1.81 1.90 0.87
C VAL A 101 0.95 1.80 -0.40
N ALA A 102 1.55 1.52 -1.56
CA ALA A 102 0.81 1.33 -2.81
C ALA A 102 -0.20 0.18 -2.73
N ILE A 103 0.16 -0.93 -2.06
CA ILE A 103 -0.77 -2.03 -1.77
C ILE A 103 -1.96 -1.55 -0.95
N GLY A 104 -1.73 -0.74 0.09
CA GLY A 104 -2.82 -0.17 0.90
C GLY A 104 -3.75 0.73 0.10
N PHE A 105 -3.21 1.56 -0.79
CA PHE A 105 -4.02 2.36 -1.72
C PHE A 105 -4.84 1.49 -2.66
N ALA A 106 -4.25 0.42 -3.21
CA ALA A 106 -4.96 -0.51 -4.09
C ALA A 106 -6.13 -1.23 -3.38
N VAL A 107 -5.98 -1.53 -2.09
CA VAL A 107 -7.06 -2.13 -1.28
C VAL A 107 -8.15 -1.13 -0.92
N ALA A 108 -7.81 0.16 -0.78
CA ALA A 108 -8.76 1.20 -0.42
C ALA A 108 -9.52 1.81 -1.63
N ALA A 109 -9.07 1.56 -2.86
CA ALA A 109 -9.64 2.07 -4.10
C ALA A 109 -10.85 1.24 -4.57
#